data_AF-A0A3M7QHS2-F1
#
_entry.id   AF-A0A3M7QHS2-F1
#
_cell.length_a   1.000
_cell.length_b   1.000
_cell.length_c   1.000
_cell.angle_alpha   90.00
_cell.angle_beta   90.00
_cell.angle_gamma   90.00
#
_symmetry.space_group_name_H-M   'P 1'
#
loop_
_entity.id
_entity.type
_entity.pdbx_description
1 polymer ?
#
loop_
_entity_poly.entity_id
_entity_poly.type
_entity_poly.pdbx_seq_one_letter_code
_entity_poly.pdbx_strand_id
1 'polypeptide(L)' 'IIKVGEEKSTRFPITEGVKQEGILSPYLFNIFIDQTLSLCTDLKVGTTIDEINLSILAYCDEIRESEVNSDYEKTHY' A
#
# COMPACT_ATOMS: atom_id res chain seq x y z
N ILE A 1 15.87 14.00 -15.71
CA ILE A 1 17.23 14.56 -15.91
C ILE A 1 17.48 15.43 -14.69
N ILE A 2 18.32 14.95 -13.80
CA ILE A 2 18.70 15.69 -12.59
C ILE A 2 19.87 16.59 -13.00
N LYS A 3 19.85 17.86 -12.58
CA LYS A 3 20.93 18.83 -12.84
C LYS A 3 21.49 19.28 -11.51
N VAL A 4 22.81 19.21 -11.34
CA VAL A 4 23.53 19.72 -10.17
C VAL A 4 24.65 20.62 -10.68
N GLY A 5 24.60 21.92 -10.38
CA GLY A 5 25.53 22.88 -10.99
C GLY A 5 25.35 22.97 -12.51
N GLU A 6 26.41 22.76 -13.28
CA GLU A 6 26.35 22.68 -14.74
C GLU A 6 26.18 21.24 -15.28
N GLU A 7 26.40 20.25 -14.43
CA GLU A 7 26.34 18.83 -14.77
C GLU A 7 24.88 18.34 -14.87
N LYS A 8 24.59 17.52 -15.89
CA LYS A 8 23.29 16.88 -16.10
C LYS A 8 23.43 15.37 -16.08
N SER A 9 22.51 14.70 -15.39
CA SER A 9 22.40 13.26 -15.42
C SER A 9 22.11 12.75 -16.84
N THR A 10 22.62 11.58 -17.17
CA THR A 10 22.20 10.85 -18.37
C THR A 10 20.75 10.37 -18.22
N ARG A 11 20.08 10.10 -19.34
CA ARG A 11 18.78 9.40 -19.30
C ARG A 11 19.03 7.94 -18.97
N PHE A 12 18.24 7.41 -18.05
CA PHE A 12 18.16 5.98 -17.77
C PHE A 12 16.70 5.55 -17.94
N PRO A 13 16.43 4.36 -18.52
CA PRO A 13 15.08 3.83 -18.61
C PRO A 13 14.62 3.35 -17.22
N ILE A 14 13.33 3.53 -16.95
CA ILE A 14 12.66 2.86 -15.83
C ILE A 14 12.18 1.52 -16.38
N THR A 15 12.68 0.41 -15.83
CA THR A 15 12.32 -0.95 -16.26
C THR A 15 11.24 -1.57 -15.38
N GLU A 16 11.03 -1.05 -14.18
CA GLU A 16 10.08 -1.57 -13.20
C GLU A 16 9.37 -0.44 -12.46
N GLY A 17 8.15 -0.72 -11.99
CA GLY A 17 7.30 0.23 -11.28
C GLY A 17 6.56 1.22 -12.19
N VAL A 18 5.90 2.20 -11.57
CA VAL A 18 5.18 3.27 -12.26
C VAL A 18 5.89 4.60 -12.07
N LYS A 19 5.86 5.46 -13.09
CA LYS A 19 6.49 6.79 -13.02
C LYS A 19 5.81 7.65 -11.94
N GLN A 20 6.55 8.22 -10.99
CA GLN A 20 5.97 9.17 -10.03
C GLN A 20 5.38 10.40 -10.73
N GLU A 21 4.29 10.93 -10.18
CA GLU A 21 3.54 12.09 -10.72
C GLU A 21 2.95 11.88 -12.13
N GLY A 22 2.97 10.66 -12.66
CA GLY A 22 2.26 10.35 -13.91
C GLY A 22 0.76 10.36 -13.69
N ILE A 23 0.00 10.99 -14.60
CA ILE A 23 -1.47 11.08 -14.51
C ILE A 23 -2.15 9.69 -14.46
N LEU A 24 -1.52 8.68 -15.06
CA LEU A 24 -2.00 7.30 -15.05
C LEU A 24 -1.42 6.45 -13.91
N SER A 25 -0.39 6.94 -13.22
CA SER A 25 0.34 6.17 -12.23
C SER A 25 -0.51 5.70 -11.05
N PRO A 26 -1.47 6.50 -10.52
CA PRO A 26 -2.39 6.03 -9.48
C PRO A 26 -3.22 4.82 -9.93
N TYR A 27 -3.72 4.83 -11.17
CA TYR A 27 -4.54 3.74 -11.70
C TYR A 27 -3.72 2.47 -11.91
N LEU A 28 -2.53 2.61 -12.51
CA LEU A 28 -1.63 1.49 -12.75
C LEU A 28 -1.14 0.86 -11.44
N PHE A 29 -0.85 1.69 -10.42
CA PHE A 29 -0.49 1.23 -9.10
C PHE A 29 -1.64 0.46 -8.43
N ASN A 30 -2.86 0.99 -8.48
CA ASN A 30 -4.03 0.34 -7.89
C ASN A 30 -4.33 -1.02 -8.54
N ILE A 31 -4.24 -1.12 -9.88
CA ILE A 31 -4.42 -2.40 -10.58
C ILE A 31 -3.38 -3.43 -10.14
N PHE A 32 -2.13 -2.99 -9.93
CA PHE A 32 -1.07 -3.88 -9.48
C PHE A 32 -1.29 -4.37 -8.04
N ILE A 33 -1.68 -3.47 -7.13
CA ILE A 33 -1.88 -3.80 -5.71
C ILE A 33 -3.16 -4.61 -5.47
N ASP A 34 -4.20 -4.47 -6.30
CA ASP A 34 -5.48 -5.19 -6.16
C ASP A 34 -5.32 -6.71 -5.99
N GLN A 35 -4.46 -7.34 -6.80
CA GLN A 35 -4.16 -8.77 -6.70
C GLN A 35 -3.51 -9.13 -5.36
N THR A 36 -2.63 -8.26 -4.86
CA THR A 36 -1.95 -8.45 -3.57
C THR A 36 -2.94 -8.32 -2.42
N LEU A 37 -3.83 -7.31 -2.47
CA LEU A 37 -4.87 -7.10 -1.45
C LEU A 37 -5.85 -8.26 -1.39
N SER A 38 -6.25 -8.82 -2.54
CA SER A 38 -7.12 -10.00 -2.59
C SER A 38 -6.49 -11.19 -1.86
N LEU A 39 -5.22 -11.49 -2.18
CA LEU A 39 -4.50 -12.59 -1.54
C LEU A 39 -4.40 -12.39 -0.02
N CYS A 40 -4.12 -11.18 0.43
CA CYS A 40 -4.00 -10.92 1.86
C CYS A 40 -5.35 -10.93 2.59
N THR A 41 -6.43 -10.48 1.96
CA THR A 41 -7.78 -10.55 2.54
C THR A 41 -8.20 -12.02 2.77
N ASP A 42 -7.82 -12.92 1.85
CA ASP A 42 -8.09 -14.35 1.96
C ASP A 42 -7.36 -15.02 3.14
N LEU A 43 -6.23 -14.46 3.59
CA LEU A 43 -5.49 -14.98 4.73
C LEU A 43 -6.26 -14.81 6.06
N LYS A 44 -7.29 -13.94 6.11
CA LYS A 44 -8.10 -13.65 7.30
C LYS A 44 -7.29 -13.28 8.55
N VAL A 45 -6.09 -12.73 8.35
CA VAL A 45 -5.22 -12.24 9.43
C VAL A 45 -5.57 -10.75 9.61
N GLY A 46 -6.12 -10.39 10.77
CA GLY A 46 -6.57 -9.02 11.03
C GLY A 46 -7.59 -8.93 12.14
N THR A 47 -8.22 -7.76 12.25
CA THR A 47 -9.30 -7.53 13.21
C THR A 47 -10.65 -7.76 12.55
N THR A 48 -11.61 -8.27 13.31
CA THR A 48 -13.01 -8.20 12.91
C THR A 48 -13.68 -7.11 13.72
N ILE A 49 -14.33 -6.15 13.07
CA ILE A 49 -15.20 -5.17 13.71
C ILE A 49 -16.61 -5.54 13.27
N ASP A 50 -17.42 -6.02 14.20
CA ASP A 50 -18.72 -6.66 13.96
C ASP A 50 -18.62 -7.81 12.93
N GLU A 51 -19.16 -7.62 11.72
CA GLU A 51 -19.15 -8.59 10.62
C GLU A 51 -18.07 -8.30 9.56
N ILE A 52 -17.32 -7.20 9.72
CA ILE A 52 -16.33 -6.75 8.73
C ILE A 52 -14.94 -7.19 9.19
N ASN A 53 -14.27 -8.02 8.38
CA ASN A 53 -12.85 -8.29 8.56
C ASN A 53 -12.05 -7.10 8.00
N LEU A 54 -11.45 -6.33 8.89
CA LEU A 54 -10.49 -5.29 8.56
C LEU A 54 -9.09 -5.90 8.70
N SER A 55 -8.58 -6.48 7.61
CA SER A 55 -7.24 -7.05 7.53
C SER A 55 -6.22 -6.05 6.99
N ILE A 56 -6.60 -5.23 6.00
CA ILE A 56 -5.71 -4.27 5.35
C ILE A 56 -6.40 -2.94 5.09
N LEU A 57 -5.71 -1.85 5.43
CA LEU A 57 -6.02 -0.51 4.95
C LEU A 57 -4.98 -0.11 3.89
N ALA A 58 -5.40 -0.07 2.63
CA ALA A 58 -4.56 0.38 1.52
C ALA A 58 -5.10 1.70 0.96
N TYR A 59 -4.29 2.75 1.02
CA TYR A 59 -4.61 4.07 0.50
C TYR A 59 -3.40 4.67 -0.23
N CYS A 60 -3.54 4.86 -1.54
CA CYS A 60 -2.45 5.33 -2.40
C CYS A 60 -1.21 4.45 -2.23
N ASP A 61 -0.06 5.01 -1.87
CA ASP A 61 1.20 4.30 -1.60
C ASP A 61 1.33 3.81 -0.15
N GLU A 62 0.38 4.12 0.73
CA GLU A 62 0.35 3.65 2.10
C GLU A 62 -0.46 2.35 2.23
N ILE A 63 0.19 1.30 2.73
CA ILE A 63 -0.47 0.06 3.16
C ILE A 63 -0.20 -0.11 4.65
N ARG A 64 -1.26 -0.29 5.45
CA ARG A 64 -1.17 -0.59 6.88
C ARG A 64 -1.88 -1.90 7.18
N GLU A 65 -1.14 -2.79 7.84
CA GLU A 65 -1.67 -3.99 8.48
C GLU A 65 -2.14 -3.62 9.89
N SER A 66 -3.33 -4.09 10.28
CA SER A 66 -3.84 -3.90 11.63
C SER A 66 -3.54 -5.13 12.48
N GLU A 67 -2.62 -5.01 13.43
CA GLU A 67 -2.41 -6.01 14.49
C GLU A 67 -3.33 -5.69 15.68
N VAL A 68 -4.12 -6.67 16.12
CA VAL A 68 -4.91 -6.57 17.36
C VAL A 68 -4.15 -7.26 18.48
N ASN A 69 -3.77 -6.52 19.51
CA ASN A 69 -3.39 -7.09 20.80
C ASN A 69 -4.66 -7.48 21.55
N SER A 70 -4.86 -8.79 21.81
CA SER A 70 -6.05 -9.34 22.48
C SER A 70 -6.22 -8.93 23.95
N ASP A 71 -5.36 -8.06 24.48
CA ASP A 71 -5.28 -7.75 25.91
C ASP A 71 -6.17 -6.56 26.35
N TYR A 72 -6.80 -5.84 25.41
CA TYR A 72 -7.63 -4.66 25.74
C TYR A 72 -9.12 -4.94 26.00
N GLU A 73 -9.63 -6.14 25.72
CA GLU A 73 -11.07 -6.46 25.90
C GLU A 73 -11.50 -6.75 27.36
N LYS A 74 -10.60 -6.72 28.35
CA LYS A 74 -10.91 -7.12 29.73
C LYS A 74 -11.27 -6.01 30.73
N THR A 75 -11.39 -4.74 30.34
CA THR A 75 -11.47 -3.65 31.34
C THR A 75 -12.83 -2.98 31.52
N HIS A 76 -13.89 -3.31 30.77
CA HIS A 76 -15.20 -2.67 30.98
C HIS A 76 -16.35 -3.69 30.99
N TYR A 77 -16.57 -4.29 32.18
CA TYR A 77 -17.87 -4.78 32.65
C TYR A 77 -18.35 -3.88 33.78
#